data_AF-A0A6A8G890-F1
#
_entry.id   AF-A0A6A8G890-F1
#
_cell.length_a   1.000
_cell.length_b   1.000
_cell.length_c   1.000
_cell.angle_alpha   90.00
_cell.angle_beta   90.00
_cell.angle_gamma   90.00
#
_symmetry.space_group_name_H-M   'P 1'
#
loop_
_entity.id
_entity.type
_entity.pdbx_description
1 polymer ?
#
loop_
_entity_poly.entity_id
_entity_poly.type
_entity_poly.pdbx_seq_one_letter_code
_entity_poly.pdbx_strand_id
1 'polypeptide(L)'
;MTDEQTPPRSRGPNAGEPHALEGVLEFWETVVDDAESTAEEYESEGWETLVLHPGDVTVLPPANLPDATDRVGFDVLVPGREFETLSEWAESAAFDRYDVYRAREGGTVFAVSVVQAADEGKAVVVPLYYALDSVDVMAQKAREQSELRLYVRPVEADQRVELVQSDPDPLFP
;
A
#
# COMPACT_ATOMS: atom_id res chain seq x y z
N MET A 1 23.15 49.93 -39.18
CA MET A 1 22.81 50.64 -37.94
C MET A 1 21.30 50.62 -37.85
N THR A 2 20.63 49.86 -37.00
CA THR A 2 21.03 49.03 -35.86
C THR A 2 19.82 48.08 -35.68
N ASP A 3 20.02 46.78 -35.83
CA ASP A 3 19.76 45.80 -34.77
C ASP A 3 18.86 46.32 -33.64
N GLU A 4 17.61 45.90 -33.61
CA GLU A 4 16.97 45.66 -32.33
C GLU A 4 16.23 44.33 -32.42
N GLN A 5 17.02 43.30 -32.11
CA GLN A 5 16.54 42.01 -31.69
C GLN A 5 15.42 42.19 -30.66
N THR A 6 14.23 41.71 -30.98
CA THR A 6 13.21 41.44 -29.97
C THR A 6 13.80 40.39 -29.02
N PRO A 7 14.05 40.71 -27.74
CA PRO A 7 14.53 39.71 -26.80
C PRO A 7 13.48 38.60 -26.66
N PRO A 8 13.90 37.33 -26.49
CA PRO A 8 12.97 36.24 -26.29
C PRO A 8 12.16 36.52 -25.04
N ARG A 9 10.85 36.24 -25.13
CA ARG A 9 9.97 36.18 -23.95
C ARG A 9 10.62 35.20 -22.98
N SER A 10 11.20 35.72 -21.90
CA SER A 10 11.68 34.91 -20.78
C SER A 10 10.52 34.10 -20.26
N ARG A 11 10.48 32.83 -20.67
CA ARG A 11 9.72 31.78 -20.03
C ARG A 11 10.32 31.62 -18.64
N GLY A 12 9.63 32.13 -17.62
CA GLY A 12 9.96 31.80 -16.24
C GLY A 12 9.97 30.28 -16.07
N PRO A 13 10.84 29.73 -15.21
CA PRO A 13 10.83 28.30 -14.93
C PRO A 13 9.55 27.96 -14.17
N ASN A 14 8.93 26.85 -14.55
CA ASN A 14 7.72 26.25 -13.96
C ASN A 14 6.40 26.94 -14.29
N ALA A 15 5.96 26.75 -15.53
CA ALA A 15 4.54 26.64 -15.83
C ALA A 15 4.25 25.19 -16.23
N GLY A 16 3.45 24.52 -15.40
CA GLY A 16 2.78 23.26 -15.69
C GLY A 16 3.38 22.07 -14.94
N GLU A 17 2.75 21.69 -13.83
CA GLU A 17 2.62 20.29 -13.43
C GLU A 17 1.69 19.56 -14.41
N PRO A 18 2.23 18.74 -15.29
CA PRO A 18 1.66 17.45 -15.61
C PRO A 18 2.61 16.37 -15.05
N HIS A 19 2.09 15.18 -14.71
CA HIS A 19 2.90 13.97 -14.41
C HIS A 19 3.34 13.65 -12.97
N ALA A 20 2.85 14.32 -11.92
CA ALA A 20 2.99 13.75 -10.56
C ALA A 20 1.98 12.60 -10.32
N LEU A 21 0.78 12.70 -10.90
CA LEU A 21 -0.27 11.68 -10.78
C LEU A 21 -0.19 10.61 -11.88
N GLU A 22 0.23 10.93 -13.10
CA GLU A 22 0.47 9.92 -14.17
C GLU A 22 1.63 8.99 -13.82
N GLY A 23 2.75 9.53 -13.30
CA GLY A 23 3.84 8.68 -12.83
C GLY A 23 3.40 7.78 -11.67
N VAL A 24 2.68 8.30 -10.68
CA VAL A 24 2.16 7.49 -9.56
C VAL A 24 1.20 6.38 -10.02
N LEU A 25 0.39 6.62 -11.06
CA LEU A 25 -0.48 5.58 -11.64
C LEU A 25 0.32 4.51 -12.38
N GLU A 26 1.32 4.89 -13.18
CA GLU A 26 2.23 3.94 -13.84
C GLU A 26 3.05 3.12 -12.81
N PHE A 27 3.46 3.75 -11.70
CA PHE A 27 4.13 3.06 -10.60
C PHE A 27 3.18 2.15 -9.82
N TRP A 28 1.94 2.55 -9.63
CA TRP A 28 0.93 1.71 -9.00
C TRP A 28 0.61 0.47 -9.85
N GLU A 29 0.44 0.63 -11.16
CA GLU A 29 0.29 -0.50 -12.09
C GLU A 29 1.51 -1.43 -12.02
N THR A 30 2.72 -0.88 -11.91
CA THR A 30 3.96 -1.66 -11.72
C THR A 30 3.97 -2.43 -10.39
N VAL A 31 3.47 -1.83 -9.31
CA VAL A 31 3.40 -2.47 -7.99
C VAL A 31 2.36 -3.59 -7.96
N VAL A 32 1.25 -3.40 -8.68
CA VAL A 32 0.25 -4.46 -8.87
C VAL A 32 0.85 -5.60 -9.71
N ASP A 33 1.57 -5.32 -10.79
CA ASP A 33 2.27 -6.33 -11.60
C ASP A 33 3.32 -7.10 -10.77
N ASP A 34 4.09 -6.40 -9.93
CA ASP A 34 5.05 -7.02 -9.00
C ASP A 34 4.35 -7.90 -7.95
N ALA A 35 3.17 -7.48 -7.47
CA ALA A 35 2.33 -8.26 -6.56
C ALA A 35 1.77 -9.53 -7.24
N GLU A 36 1.34 -9.43 -8.50
CA GLU A 36 0.92 -10.59 -9.30
C GLU A 36 2.09 -11.54 -9.54
N SER A 37 3.26 -11.03 -9.95
CA SER A 37 4.46 -11.85 -10.14
C SER A 37 4.89 -12.53 -8.84
N THR A 38 4.79 -11.84 -7.69
CA THR A 38 5.08 -12.44 -6.38
C THR A 38 4.10 -13.58 -6.09
N ALA A 39 2.81 -13.40 -6.35
CA ALA A 39 1.83 -14.47 -6.19
C ALA A 39 2.14 -15.67 -7.09
N GLU A 40 2.49 -15.46 -8.37
CA GLU A 40 2.87 -16.55 -9.27
C GLU A 40 4.07 -17.37 -8.76
N GLU A 41 5.05 -16.73 -8.10
CA GLU A 41 6.16 -17.44 -7.46
C GLU A 41 5.67 -18.34 -6.33
N TYR A 42 4.81 -17.83 -5.44
CA TYR A 42 4.21 -18.60 -4.36
C TYR A 42 3.32 -19.75 -4.88
N GLU A 43 2.53 -19.54 -5.94
CA GLU A 43 1.75 -20.61 -6.58
C GLU A 43 2.65 -21.70 -7.15
N SER A 44 3.79 -21.32 -7.77
CA SER A 44 4.78 -22.28 -8.26
C SER A 44 5.42 -23.10 -7.14
N GLU A 45 5.45 -22.57 -5.91
CA GLU A 45 5.89 -23.28 -4.70
C GLU A 45 4.79 -24.15 -4.08
N GLY A 46 3.56 -24.10 -4.62
CA GLY A 46 2.41 -24.89 -4.20
C GLY A 46 1.50 -24.20 -3.19
N TRP A 47 1.61 -22.88 -3.03
CA TRP A 47 0.73 -22.08 -2.19
C TRP A 47 -0.53 -21.66 -2.93
N GLU A 48 -1.63 -21.51 -2.20
CA GLU A 48 -2.84 -20.89 -2.72
C GLU A 48 -2.77 -19.38 -2.49
N THR A 49 -2.69 -18.58 -3.56
CA THR A 49 -2.46 -17.14 -3.46
C THR A 49 -3.69 -16.30 -3.78
N LEU A 50 -3.83 -15.17 -3.09
CA LEU A 50 -4.84 -14.16 -3.37
C LEU A 50 -4.19 -12.78 -3.51
N VAL A 51 -4.23 -12.21 -4.71
CA VAL A 51 -3.78 -10.84 -4.97
C VAL A 51 -4.95 -9.88 -4.76
N LEU A 52 -4.77 -8.91 -3.86
CA LEU A 52 -5.76 -7.86 -3.65
C LEU A 52 -5.49 -6.69 -4.60
N HIS A 53 -6.57 -6.11 -5.14
CA HIS A 53 -6.51 -4.91 -5.99
C HIS A 53 -7.13 -3.71 -5.28
N PRO A 54 -6.42 -3.08 -4.33
CA PRO A 54 -7.01 -1.99 -3.59
C PRO A 54 -7.26 -0.78 -4.49
N GLY A 55 -8.47 -0.25 -4.43
CA GLY A 55 -8.86 1.00 -5.08
C GLY A 55 -8.45 2.25 -4.29
N ASP A 56 -8.22 2.11 -2.98
CA ASP A 56 -7.68 3.17 -2.13
C ASP A 56 -6.94 2.55 -0.93
N VAL A 57 -5.79 3.14 -0.57
CA VAL A 57 -5.04 2.80 0.64
C VAL A 57 -4.85 4.05 1.48
N THR A 58 -5.34 3.99 2.72
CA THR A 58 -5.29 5.10 3.66
C THR A 58 -4.46 4.72 4.90
N VAL A 59 -3.55 5.60 5.31
CA VAL A 59 -2.76 5.45 6.54
C VAL A 59 -3.59 5.82 7.76
N LEU A 60 -3.58 4.97 8.79
CA LEU A 60 -4.23 5.19 10.08
C LEU A 60 -3.21 5.20 11.23
N PRO A 61 -3.29 6.18 12.16
CA PRO A 61 -4.15 7.36 12.09
C PRO A 61 -3.68 8.33 11.00
N PRO A 62 -4.59 9.12 10.41
CA PRO A 62 -4.21 10.11 9.41
C PRO A 62 -3.31 11.17 10.06
N ALA A 63 -2.21 11.53 9.39
CA ALA A 63 -1.16 12.38 9.98
C ALA A 63 -1.65 13.78 10.42
N ASN A 64 -2.70 14.29 9.78
CA ASN A 64 -3.32 15.56 10.15
C ASN A 64 -4.26 15.46 11.36
N LEU A 65 -4.69 14.26 11.74
CA LEU A 65 -5.56 13.99 12.88
C LEU A 65 -5.08 12.74 13.64
N PRO A 66 -3.92 12.83 14.34
CA PRO A 66 -3.29 11.69 15.02
C PRO A 66 -4.13 11.07 16.16
N ASP A 67 -5.12 11.82 16.66
CA ASP A 67 -6.06 11.42 17.72
C ASP A 67 -7.46 11.07 17.17
N ALA A 68 -7.66 11.05 15.85
CA ALA A 68 -8.97 10.71 15.28
C ALA A 68 -9.35 9.24 15.47
N THR A 69 -8.36 8.37 15.64
CA THR A 69 -8.57 6.94 15.86
C THR A 69 -7.44 6.32 16.66
N ASP A 70 -7.78 5.32 17.46
CA ASP A 70 -6.81 4.44 18.12
C ASP A 70 -6.26 3.36 17.18
N ARG A 71 -6.83 3.23 15.96
CA ARG A 71 -6.38 2.26 14.97
C ARG A 71 -5.05 2.69 14.38
N VAL A 72 -4.11 1.75 14.32
CA VAL A 72 -2.76 1.95 13.77
C VAL A 72 -2.54 0.92 12.68
N GLY A 73 -2.39 1.37 11.45
CA GLY A 73 -2.46 0.45 10.32
C GLY A 73 -2.74 1.08 8.97
N PHE A 74 -2.98 0.23 8.00
CA PHE A 74 -3.45 0.64 6.67
C PHE A 74 -4.90 0.22 6.50
N ASP A 75 -5.75 1.17 6.09
CA ASP A 75 -7.10 0.90 5.62
C ASP A 75 -7.04 0.65 4.11
N VAL A 76 -7.40 -0.56 3.70
CA VAL A 76 -7.20 -1.07 2.33
C VAL A 76 -8.57 -1.36 1.74
N LEU A 77 -8.97 -0.58 0.75
CA LEU A 77 -10.27 -0.67 0.11
C LEU A 77 -10.19 -1.59 -1.10
N VAL A 78 -10.80 -2.78 -1.06
CA VAL A 78 -10.75 -3.77 -2.14
C VAL A 78 -12.13 -4.02 -2.75
N PRO A 79 -12.22 -4.62 -3.95
CA PRO A 79 -13.48 -5.10 -4.50
C PRO A 79 -14.08 -6.21 -3.64
N GLY A 80 -15.42 -6.30 -3.65
CA GLY A 80 -16.15 -7.25 -2.80
C GLY A 80 -15.76 -8.72 -3.01
N ARG A 81 -15.46 -9.12 -4.25
CA ARG A 81 -15.10 -10.52 -4.55
C ARG A 81 -13.81 -10.95 -3.87
N GLU A 82 -12.75 -10.16 -3.99
CA GLU A 82 -11.48 -10.47 -3.32
C GLU A 82 -11.63 -10.40 -1.80
N PHE A 83 -12.44 -9.47 -1.29
CA PHE A 83 -12.75 -9.41 0.14
C PHE A 83 -13.47 -10.66 0.64
N GLU A 84 -14.47 -11.16 -0.10
CA GLU A 84 -15.19 -12.39 0.25
C GLU A 84 -14.23 -13.57 0.36
N THR A 85 -13.36 -13.77 -0.63
CA THR A 85 -12.35 -14.83 -0.59
C THR A 85 -11.37 -14.67 0.59
N LEU A 86 -10.90 -13.45 0.83
CA LEU A 86 -10.03 -13.17 1.98
C LEU A 86 -10.74 -13.45 3.31
N SER A 87 -12.02 -13.09 3.43
CA SER A 87 -12.82 -13.32 4.63
C SER A 87 -12.98 -14.82 4.89
N GLU A 88 -13.32 -15.60 3.87
CA GLU A 88 -13.42 -17.07 3.97
C GLU A 88 -12.08 -17.69 4.41
N TRP A 89 -10.97 -17.16 3.92
CA TRP A 89 -9.63 -17.60 4.34
C TRP A 89 -9.34 -17.21 5.77
N ALA A 90 -9.60 -15.97 6.19
CA ALA A 90 -9.36 -15.50 7.54
C ALA A 90 -10.23 -16.21 8.61
N GLU A 91 -11.39 -16.75 8.21
CA GLU A 91 -12.21 -17.59 9.09
C GLU A 91 -11.65 -19.01 9.26
N SER A 92 -10.88 -19.50 8.29
CA SER A 92 -10.37 -20.88 8.25
C SER A 92 -8.87 -21.00 8.48
N ALA A 93 -8.13 -19.89 8.40
CA ALA A 93 -6.68 -19.85 8.41
C ALA A 93 -6.15 -18.75 9.33
N ALA A 94 -5.02 -19.02 9.97
CA ALA A 94 -4.34 -18.02 10.79
C ALA A 94 -3.21 -17.38 9.99
N PHE A 95 -3.33 -16.08 9.77
CA PHE A 95 -2.31 -15.29 9.09
C PHE A 95 -1.29 -14.76 10.10
N ASP A 96 -0.33 -15.59 10.49
CA ASP A 96 0.68 -15.27 11.51
C ASP A 96 2.03 -14.82 10.96
N ARG A 97 2.28 -15.07 9.66
CA ARG A 97 3.51 -14.67 8.99
C ARG A 97 3.22 -13.61 7.93
N TYR A 98 4.16 -12.72 7.70
CA TYR A 98 4.12 -11.84 6.55
C TYR A 98 5.54 -11.49 6.09
N ASP A 99 5.64 -11.14 4.81
CA ASP A 99 6.86 -10.64 4.17
C ASP A 99 6.52 -9.31 3.49
N VAL A 100 7.44 -8.35 3.52
CA VAL A 100 7.21 -7.00 2.97
C VAL A 100 8.32 -6.64 2.00
N TYR A 101 7.91 -6.32 0.79
CA TYR A 101 8.78 -5.81 -0.26
C TYR A 101 8.46 -4.34 -0.43
N ARG A 102 9.47 -3.47 -0.46
CA ARG A 102 9.26 -2.03 -0.53
C ARG A 102 10.12 -1.38 -1.61
N ALA A 103 9.51 -0.48 -2.35
CA ALA A 103 10.14 0.41 -3.30
C ALA A 103 9.85 1.86 -2.91
N ARG A 104 10.79 2.75 -3.21
CA ARG A 104 10.61 4.18 -3.00
C ARG A 104 10.69 4.89 -4.33
N GLU A 105 9.74 5.77 -4.58
CA GLU A 105 9.74 6.61 -5.76
C GLU A 105 9.33 8.02 -5.34
N GLY A 106 10.27 8.95 -5.41
CA GLY A 106 10.09 10.30 -4.86
C GLY A 106 9.77 10.29 -3.36
N GLY A 107 8.70 10.99 -2.97
CA GLY A 107 8.21 11.10 -1.59
C GLY A 107 7.18 10.04 -1.17
N THR A 108 6.93 9.05 -2.03
CA THR A 108 5.96 7.98 -1.82
C THR A 108 6.67 6.65 -1.70
N VAL A 109 6.24 5.83 -0.75
CA VAL A 109 6.67 4.44 -0.60
C VAL A 109 5.57 3.55 -1.16
N PHE A 110 5.99 2.60 -1.97
CA PHE A 110 5.17 1.50 -2.43
C PHE A 110 5.65 0.25 -1.72
N ALA A 111 4.73 -0.52 -1.15
CA ALA A 111 5.07 -1.75 -0.46
C ALA A 111 4.11 -2.86 -0.87
N VAL A 112 4.62 -4.07 -1.06
CA VAL A 112 3.85 -5.28 -1.26
C VAL A 112 3.97 -6.10 0.02
N SER A 113 2.83 -6.30 0.69
CA SER A 113 2.74 -7.03 1.95
C SER A 113 2.15 -8.41 1.67
N VAL A 114 2.97 -9.45 1.75
CA VAL A 114 2.55 -10.84 1.55
C VAL A 114 2.26 -11.48 2.90
N VAL A 115 0.99 -11.60 3.25
CA VAL A 115 0.55 -12.23 4.50
C VAL A 115 0.30 -13.71 4.26
N GLN A 116 0.95 -14.56 5.03
CA GLN A 116 1.00 -16.01 4.83
C GLN A 116 0.35 -16.74 6.01
N ALA A 117 -0.46 -17.74 5.70
CA ALA A 117 -0.93 -18.76 6.62
C ALA A 117 -0.17 -20.05 6.31
N ALA A 118 0.94 -20.27 7.04
CA ALA A 118 1.88 -21.33 6.72
C ALA A 118 1.32 -22.74 6.97
N ASP A 119 0.45 -22.88 7.97
CA ASP A 119 -0.23 -24.14 8.28
C ASP A 119 -1.21 -24.56 7.16
N GLU A 120 -1.84 -23.59 6.50
CA GLU A 120 -2.83 -23.83 5.44
C GLU A 120 -2.24 -23.76 4.02
N GLY A 121 -0.99 -23.29 3.88
CA GLY A 121 -0.36 -23.08 2.57
C GLY A 121 -1.01 -21.96 1.76
N LYS A 122 -1.49 -20.90 2.43
CA LYS A 122 -2.16 -19.76 1.79
C LYS A 122 -1.33 -18.49 1.89
N ALA A 123 -1.33 -17.66 0.85
CA ALA A 123 -0.65 -16.37 0.85
C ALA A 123 -1.54 -15.28 0.24
N VAL A 124 -1.64 -14.14 0.92
CA VAL A 124 -2.43 -12.98 0.49
C VAL A 124 -1.46 -11.86 0.19
N VAL A 125 -1.44 -11.41 -1.05
CA VAL A 125 -0.58 -10.32 -1.50
C VAL A 125 -1.39 -9.02 -1.45
N VAL A 126 -0.95 -8.11 -0.59
CA VAL A 126 -1.60 -6.82 -0.36
C VAL A 126 -0.65 -5.69 -0.81
N PRO A 127 -0.87 -5.12 -2.00
CA PRO A 127 -0.12 -3.94 -2.42
C PRO A 127 -0.59 -2.71 -1.64
N LEU A 128 0.35 -1.89 -1.21
CA LEU A 128 0.17 -0.73 -0.35
C LEU A 128 0.96 0.44 -0.93
N TYR A 129 0.46 1.65 -0.70
CA TYR A 129 1.21 2.87 -0.98
C TYR A 129 0.95 3.89 0.13
N TYR A 130 1.96 4.69 0.46
CA TYR A 130 1.81 5.78 1.42
C TYR A 130 2.88 6.85 1.22
N ALA A 131 2.53 8.09 1.57
CA ALA A 131 3.48 9.21 1.57
C ALA A 131 4.37 9.15 2.83
N LEU A 132 5.67 9.41 2.67
CA LEU A 132 6.62 9.42 3.78
C LEU A 132 6.21 10.42 4.87
N ASP A 133 5.78 11.63 4.49
CA ASP A 133 5.30 12.64 5.44
C ASP A 133 4.05 12.20 6.24
N SER A 134 3.30 11.21 5.75
CA SER A 134 2.09 10.72 6.41
C SER A 134 2.34 9.51 7.31
N VAL A 135 3.53 8.88 7.21
CA VAL A 135 3.81 7.60 7.89
C VAL A 135 4.42 7.77 9.28
N ASP A 136 5.07 8.90 9.58
CA ASP A 136 5.82 9.11 10.84
C ASP A 136 4.97 8.84 12.10
N VAL A 137 3.75 9.39 12.14
CA VAL A 137 2.82 9.21 13.27
C VAL A 137 2.40 7.75 13.42
N MET A 138 2.05 7.10 12.31
CA MET A 138 1.69 5.68 12.31
C MET A 138 2.89 4.83 12.72
N ALA A 139 4.07 5.11 12.20
CA ALA A 139 5.30 4.37 12.49
C ALA A 139 5.67 4.43 13.96
N GLN A 140 5.55 5.61 14.57
CA GLN A 140 5.77 5.78 16.00
C GLN A 140 4.79 4.91 16.80
N LYS A 141 3.48 5.03 16.54
CA LYS A 141 2.45 4.26 17.25
C LYS A 141 2.57 2.76 17.02
N ALA A 142 2.92 2.33 15.81
CA ALA A 142 3.09 0.94 15.46
C ALA A 142 4.29 0.34 16.22
N ARG A 143 5.41 1.06 16.29
CA ARG A 143 6.57 0.66 17.11
C ARG A 143 6.24 0.57 18.59
N GLU A 144 5.45 1.49 19.12
CA GLU A 144 4.97 1.44 20.51
C GLU A 144 4.10 0.21 20.78
N GLN A 145 3.28 -0.21 19.82
CA GLN A 145 2.43 -1.39 19.92
C GLN A 145 3.14 -2.69 19.47
N SER A 146 4.32 -2.58 18.84
CA SER A 146 5.05 -3.68 18.17
C SER A 146 4.21 -4.48 17.18
N GLU A 147 3.18 -3.84 16.64
CA GLU A 147 2.13 -4.45 15.82
C GLU A 147 1.61 -3.39 14.84
N LEU A 148 1.36 -3.80 13.60
CA LEU A 148 0.61 -3.02 12.64
C LEU A 148 -0.55 -3.85 12.08
N ARG A 149 -1.70 -3.24 11.85
CA ARG A 149 -2.86 -3.94 11.28
C ARG A 149 -3.13 -3.50 9.84
N LEU A 150 -3.48 -4.43 8.97
CA LEU A 150 -4.10 -4.14 7.68
C LEU A 150 -5.61 -4.35 7.84
N TYR A 151 -6.36 -3.27 7.69
CA TYR A 151 -7.81 -3.25 7.71
C TYR A 151 -8.30 -3.35 6.27
N VAL A 152 -8.52 -4.58 5.79
CA VAL A 152 -9.06 -4.80 4.45
C VAL A 152 -10.58 -4.67 4.52
N ARG A 153 -11.18 -3.80 3.70
CA ARG A 153 -12.63 -3.61 3.65
C ARG A 153 -13.14 -3.54 2.21
N PRO A 154 -14.36 -4.01 1.94
CA PRO A 154 -14.96 -3.89 0.63
C PRO A 154 -15.55 -2.48 0.43
N VAL A 155 -15.71 -2.06 -0.83
CA VAL A 155 -16.40 -0.81 -1.20
C VAL A 155 -17.87 -0.82 -0.78
N GLU A 156 -18.50 -1.99 -0.86
CA GLU A 156 -19.97 -2.13 -0.80
C GLU A 156 -20.50 -2.37 0.62
N ALA A 157 -19.66 -2.72 1.59
CA ALA A 157 -20.10 -3.14 2.93
C ALA A 157 -19.23 -2.60 4.07
N ASP A 158 -19.84 -2.42 5.25
CA ASP A 158 -19.17 -2.02 6.50
C ASP A 158 -18.52 -3.24 7.21
N GLN A 159 -17.98 -4.18 6.42
CA GLN A 159 -17.24 -5.33 6.94
C GLN A 159 -15.74 -5.07 6.79
N ARG A 160 -14.94 -5.69 7.65
CA ARG A 160 -13.49 -5.62 7.53
C ARG A 160 -12.83 -6.90 8.03
N VAL A 161 -11.75 -7.27 7.36
CA VAL A 161 -10.82 -8.30 7.80
C VAL A 161 -9.59 -7.58 8.33
N GLU A 162 -9.11 -8.03 9.49
CA GLU A 162 -7.95 -7.45 10.17
C GLU A 162 -6.80 -8.45 10.05
N LEU A 163 -5.79 -8.13 9.24
CA LEU A 163 -4.56 -8.90 9.15
C LEU A 163 -3.52 -8.27 10.07
N VAL A 164 -2.92 -9.07 10.94
CA VAL A 164 -1.95 -8.59 11.93
C VAL A 164 -0.54 -8.79 11.40
N GLN A 165 0.23 -7.70 11.36
CA GLN A 165 1.64 -7.73 11.00
C GLN A 165 2.47 -7.50 12.27
N SER A 166 3.06 -8.59 12.75
CA SER A 166 3.92 -8.58 13.94
C SER A 166 5.28 -7.99 13.59
N ASP A 167 5.83 -7.06 14.38
CA ASP A 167 7.09 -6.35 14.04
C ASP A 167 6.95 -5.36 12.88
N PRO A 168 6.52 -4.10 13.09
CA PRO A 168 6.17 -3.22 11.98
C PRO A 168 7.39 -2.55 11.32
N ASP A 169 8.61 -2.82 11.78
CA ASP A 169 9.84 -2.18 11.29
C ASP A 169 10.17 -2.44 9.80
N PRO A 170 9.90 -3.63 9.21
CA PRO A 170 10.06 -3.88 7.77
C PRO A 170 9.21 -2.95 6.90
N LEU A 171 8.10 -2.45 7.44
CA LEU A 171 7.19 -1.53 6.75
C LEU A 171 7.68 -0.09 6.78
N PHE A 172 8.70 0.27 7.56
CA PHE A 172 9.18 1.65 7.71
C PHE A 172 10.63 1.83 7.24
N PRO A 173 10.96 2.95 6.58
CA PRO A 173 12.32 3.24 6.13
C PRO A 173 13.32 3.42 7.29
#